data_AF-A0A662UR18-F1
#
_entry.id   AF-A0A662UR18-F1
#
_cell.length_a   1.000
_cell.length_b   1.000
_cell.length_c   1.000
_cell.angle_alpha   90.00
_cell.angle_beta   90.00
_cell.angle_gamma   90.00
#
_symmetry.space_group_name_H-M   'P 1'
#
loop_
_entity.id
_entity.type
_entity.pdbx_description
1 polymer ?
#
loop_
_entity_poly.entity_id
_entity_poly.type
_entity_poly.pdbx_seq_one_letter_code
_entity_poly.pdbx_strand_id
1 'polypeptide(L)'
;DEDLVLCGEVVGEENPYVQHYYPEAPYFDYFVFDIMRGKSFVKIKERDNIINNTKVKLVRRLGVIGKDDLNTLQHIVRRLERDCREGIVLKDPEHRVKPLKYTTTCTHLNDLELGMKYPFDEGRSFLFSRILREIWKIYEEGIDEKELAERAKALGLAILKPALESINRLREDKAIYEEYTIRVPDIRVLDDFIEYMDKLGVNIALAQVTPLPDGQVKARIIKMKNTDIEFRRILRTGYSPID
;
A
#
# COMPACT_ATOMS: atom_id res chain seq x y z
N ASP A 1 10.80 28.57 10.10
CA ASP A 1 11.00 27.83 11.35
C ASP A 1 11.73 26.54 11.07
N GLU A 2 13.00 26.48 11.43
CA GLU A 2 13.98 25.47 11.00
C GLU A 2 13.85 24.09 11.70
N ASP A 3 12.75 23.84 12.43
CA ASP A 3 12.56 22.60 13.23
C ASP A 3 11.29 21.81 12.90
N LEU A 4 10.59 22.12 11.79
CA LEU A 4 9.38 21.40 11.39
C LEU A 4 9.70 20.29 10.39
N VAL A 5 9.30 19.06 10.72
CA VAL A 5 9.35 17.91 9.82
C VAL A 5 7.94 17.55 9.39
N LEU A 6 7.69 17.56 8.08
CA LEU A 6 6.42 17.12 7.50
C LEU A 6 6.37 15.59 7.46
N CYS A 7 5.38 15.00 8.11
CA CYS A 7 5.11 13.58 8.04
C CYS A 7 3.92 13.35 7.11
N GLY A 8 4.13 12.60 6.03
CA GLY A 8 3.11 12.42 5.01
C GLY A 8 3.30 11.15 4.22
N GLU A 9 2.28 10.82 3.45
CA GLU A 9 2.23 9.66 2.58
C GLU A 9 2.43 10.11 1.13
N VAL A 10 3.25 9.37 0.39
CA VAL A 10 3.39 9.53 -1.05
C VAL A 10 2.52 8.47 -1.72
N VAL A 11 1.58 8.89 -2.55
CA VAL A 11 0.58 8.01 -3.18
C VAL A 11 0.44 8.27 -4.67
N GLY A 12 -0.12 7.29 -5.40
CA GLY A 12 -0.41 7.38 -6.83
C GLY A 12 0.11 6.17 -7.61
N GLU A 13 -0.23 6.07 -8.89
CA GLU A 13 0.17 4.93 -9.74
C GLU A 13 1.61 5.02 -10.23
N GLU A 14 2.18 6.23 -10.32
CA GLU A 14 3.56 6.49 -10.75
C GLU A 14 4.54 6.50 -9.57
N ASN A 15 4.36 5.59 -8.61
CA ASN A 15 5.09 5.49 -7.35
C ASN A 15 6.12 4.33 -7.38
N PRO A 16 7.37 4.55 -6.92
CA PRO A 16 8.42 3.52 -6.93
C PRO A 16 8.23 2.38 -5.92
N TYR A 17 7.32 2.50 -4.95
CA TYR A 17 7.18 1.57 -3.84
C TYR A 17 5.82 0.88 -3.79
N VAL A 18 4.73 1.65 -3.79
CA VAL A 18 3.36 1.12 -3.71
C VAL A 18 2.49 1.85 -4.72
N GLN A 19 1.97 1.08 -5.68
CA GLN A 19 1.11 1.61 -6.73
C GLN A 19 -0.35 1.47 -6.34
N HIS A 20 -1.05 2.60 -6.25
CA HIS A 20 -2.49 2.60 -6.05
C HIS A 20 -3.11 3.83 -6.68
N TYR A 21 -4.20 3.64 -7.40
CA TYR A 21 -4.95 4.73 -8.00
C TYR A 21 -5.79 5.45 -6.94
N TYR A 22 -5.51 6.74 -6.76
CA TYR A 22 -6.39 7.64 -6.02
C TYR A 22 -6.87 8.74 -6.98
N PRO A 23 -8.19 9.00 -7.09
CA PRO A 23 -8.71 10.09 -7.93
C PRO A 23 -8.08 11.45 -7.61
N GLU A 24 -7.78 11.71 -6.34
CA GLU A 24 -7.12 12.93 -5.86
C GLU A 24 -5.60 13.00 -6.14
N ALA A 25 -4.99 11.89 -6.57
CA ALA A 25 -3.56 11.73 -6.83
C ALA A 25 -3.32 10.63 -7.88
N PRO A 26 -3.69 10.89 -9.15
CA PRO A 26 -3.67 9.85 -10.19
C PRO A 26 -2.26 9.37 -10.55
N TYR A 27 -1.25 10.23 -10.41
CA TYR A 27 0.14 9.93 -10.79
C TYR A 27 1.04 9.78 -9.57
N PHE A 28 1.39 10.90 -8.94
CA PHE A 28 2.30 10.95 -7.82
C PHE A 28 2.00 12.21 -7.01
N ASP A 29 1.68 12.05 -5.73
CA ASP A 29 1.34 13.17 -4.86
C ASP A 29 1.70 12.91 -3.41
N TYR A 30 1.74 13.97 -2.61
CA TYR A 30 2.16 13.93 -1.21
C TYR A 30 1.10 14.54 -0.30
N PHE A 31 0.62 13.75 0.66
CA PHE A 31 -0.37 14.17 1.64
C PHE A 31 0.21 14.15 3.05
N VAL A 32 0.26 15.31 3.68
CA VAL A 32 0.68 15.46 5.08
C VAL A 32 -0.42 14.95 6.00
N PHE A 33 -0.03 14.12 6.96
CA PHE A 33 -0.89 13.66 8.04
C PHE A 33 -0.45 14.14 9.42
N ASP A 34 0.79 14.57 9.62
CA ASP A 34 1.32 15.14 10.86
C ASP A 34 2.49 16.09 10.59
N ILE A 35 2.81 16.90 11.61
CA ILE A 35 4.04 17.70 11.63
C ILE A 35 4.73 17.43 12.97
N MET A 36 6.04 17.17 12.91
CA MET A 36 6.86 17.08 14.11
C MET A 36 7.61 18.39 14.33
N ARG A 37 7.74 18.76 15.61
CA ARG A 37 8.68 19.78 16.10
C ARG A 37 9.63 19.08 17.06
N GLY A 38 10.89 18.91 16.64
CA GLY A 38 11.84 18.05 17.35
C GLY A 38 11.36 16.60 17.43
N LYS A 39 11.14 16.07 18.64
CA LYS A 39 10.72 14.67 18.86
C LYS A 39 9.21 14.51 19.10
N SER A 40 8.43 15.58 18.99
CA SER A 40 7.00 15.58 19.33
C SER A 40 6.14 16.03 18.16
N PHE A 41 4.93 15.48 18.07
CA PHE A 41 3.93 15.96 17.12
C PHE A 41 3.31 17.27 17.60
N VAL A 42 3.12 18.21 16.66
CA VAL A 42 2.33 19.42 16.93
C VAL A 42 0.85 19.06 17.02
N LYS A 43 0.06 19.85 17.76
CA LYS A 43 -1.38 19.61 17.90
C LYS A 43 -2.08 19.64 16.55
N ILE A 44 -3.16 18.87 16.38
CA ILE A 44 -3.87 18.77 15.10
C ILE A 44 -4.34 20.15 14.60
N LYS A 45 -4.82 21.02 15.49
CA LYS A 45 -5.21 22.40 15.14
C LYS A 45 -4.03 23.27 14.71
N GLU A 46 -2.87 23.10 15.37
CA GLU A 46 -1.63 23.81 15.00
C GLU A 46 -1.12 23.33 13.64
N ARG A 47 -1.13 22.02 13.39
CA ARG A 47 -0.80 21.43 12.09
C ARG A 47 -1.64 22.03 10.97
N ASP A 48 -2.96 22.09 11.16
CA ASP A 48 -3.86 22.66 10.15
C ASP A 48 -3.52 24.13 9.86
N ASN A 49 -3.27 24.92 10.89
CA ASN A 49 -2.90 26.33 10.74
C ASN A 49 -1.58 26.50 9.97
N ILE A 50 -0.59 25.63 10.21
CA ILE A 50 0.67 25.63 9.48
C ILE A 50 0.42 25.32 8.00
N ILE A 51 -0.34 24.26 7.70
CA ILE A 51 -0.52 23.80 6.32
C ILE A 51 -1.47 24.70 5.51
N ASN A 52 -2.50 25.30 6.13
CA ASN A 52 -3.48 26.16 5.45
C ASN A 52 -2.85 27.35 4.71
N ASN A 53 -1.64 27.77 5.09
CA ASN A 53 -0.89 28.85 4.43
C ASN A 53 0.10 28.35 3.35
N THR A 54 -0.02 27.09 2.93
CA THR A 54 0.91 26.44 1.99
C THR A 54 0.15 25.74 0.86
N LYS A 55 0.87 25.26 -0.16
CA LYS A 55 0.32 24.41 -1.24
C LYS A 55 0.31 22.91 -0.88
N VAL A 56 0.76 22.55 0.33
CA VAL A 56 0.90 21.16 0.74
C VAL A 56 -0.47 20.56 1.02
N LYS A 57 -0.74 19.37 0.49
CA LYS A 57 -2.03 18.69 0.68
C LYS A 57 -2.09 18.03 2.05
N LEU A 58 -3.26 18.09 2.69
CA LEU A 58 -3.57 17.34 3.91
C LEU A 58 -4.35 16.09 3.58
N VAL A 59 -4.11 15.02 4.34
CA VAL A 59 -5.02 13.86 4.35
C VAL A 59 -6.43 14.30 4.75
N ARG A 60 -7.43 13.63 4.19
CA ARG A 60 -8.84 13.93 4.47
C ARG A 60 -9.15 13.71 5.96
N ARG A 61 -9.68 14.76 6.62
CA ARG A 61 -10.34 14.62 7.93
C ARG A 61 -11.75 14.09 7.74
N LEU A 62 -12.03 12.94 8.35
CA LEU A 62 -13.37 12.30 8.28
C LEU A 62 -14.31 12.81 9.38
N GLY A 63 -13.76 13.31 10.49
CA GLY A 63 -14.51 13.92 11.58
C GLY A 63 -13.66 14.08 12.85
N VAL A 64 -14.24 14.72 13.86
CA VAL A 64 -13.76 14.69 15.25
C VAL A 64 -14.94 14.18 16.07
N ILE A 65 -14.77 13.04 16.72
CA ILE A 65 -15.84 12.34 17.43
C ILE A 65 -15.45 12.13 18.89
N GLY A 66 -16.45 11.95 19.75
CA GLY A 66 -16.22 11.52 21.13
C GLY A 66 -15.63 10.11 21.15
N LYS A 67 -14.79 9.81 22.16
CA LYS A 67 -14.16 8.48 22.31
C LYS A 67 -15.16 7.32 22.40
N ASP A 68 -16.39 7.60 22.86
CA ASP A 68 -17.45 6.62 23.06
C ASP A 68 -18.48 6.62 21.91
N ASP A 69 -18.30 7.46 20.88
CA ASP A 69 -19.20 7.54 19.72
C ASP A 69 -18.84 6.47 18.66
N LEU A 70 -19.05 5.21 19.05
CA LEU A 70 -18.76 4.06 18.19
C LEU A 70 -19.68 3.99 16.96
N ASN A 71 -20.90 4.53 17.06
CA ASN A 71 -21.85 4.52 15.95
C ASN A 71 -21.35 5.37 14.78
N THR A 72 -20.89 6.59 15.06
CA THR A 72 -20.30 7.45 14.00
C THR A 72 -19.03 6.83 13.42
N LEU A 73 -18.19 6.24 14.26
CA LEU A 73 -16.98 5.53 13.80
C LEU A 73 -17.30 4.39 12.85
N GLN A 74 -18.25 3.52 13.21
CA GLN A 74 -18.70 2.41 12.38
C GLN A 74 -19.29 2.90 11.05
N HIS A 75 -20.06 4.00 11.05
CA HIS A 75 -20.59 4.58 9.82
C HIS A 75 -19.48 5.04 8.86
N ILE A 76 -18.44 5.68 9.41
CA ILE A 76 -17.25 6.10 8.64
C ILE A 76 -16.54 4.88 8.04
N VAL A 77 -16.27 3.86 8.86
CA VAL A 77 -15.58 2.63 8.41
C VAL A 77 -16.38 1.93 7.32
N ARG A 78 -17.70 1.74 7.49
CA ARG A 78 -18.57 1.13 6.48
C ARG A 78 -18.58 1.89 5.16
N ARG A 79 -18.50 3.23 5.21
CA ARG A 79 -18.38 4.04 3.98
C ARG A 79 -17.06 3.77 3.27
N LEU A 80 -15.95 3.76 4.01
CA LEU A 80 -14.63 3.47 3.44
C LEU A 80 -14.54 2.06 2.87
N GLU A 81 -15.21 1.10 3.51
CA GLU A 81 -15.32 -0.28 3.03
C GLU A 81 -16.01 -0.33 1.65
N ARG A 82 -17.16 0.36 1.50
CA ARG A 82 -17.87 0.46 0.21
C ARG A 82 -17.04 1.17 -0.85
N ASP A 83 -16.28 2.19 -0.45
CA ASP A 83 -15.43 2.98 -1.34
C ASP A 83 -14.07 2.30 -1.58
N CYS A 84 -13.84 1.09 -1.03
CA CYS A 84 -12.58 0.35 -1.10
C CYS A 84 -11.34 1.18 -0.71
N ARG A 85 -11.48 2.04 0.29
CA ARG A 85 -10.38 2.86 0.83
C ARG A 85 -9.65 2.15 1.96
N GLU A 86 -8.37 2.49 2.14
CA GLU A 86 -7.46 1.75 3.02
C GLU A 86 -7.99 1.58 4.46
N GLY A 87 -8.51 2.67 5.01
CA GLY A 87 -9.01 2.70 6.38
C GLY A 87 -8.84 4.08 7.02
N ILE A 88 -8.61 4.07 8.33
CA ILE A 88 -8.53 5.27 9.16
C ILE A 88 -7.33 5.25 10.09
N VAL A 89 -6.89 6.45 10.46
CA VAL A 89 -6.01 6.69 11.60
C VAL A 89 -6.74 7.57 12.61
N LEU A 90 -6.99 7.01 13.80
CA LEU A 90 -7.58 7.71 14.94
C LEU A 90 -6.47 8.42 15.70
N LYS A 91 -6.64 9.73 15.94
CA LYS A 91 -5.67 10.57 16.65
C LYS A 91 -6.37 11.38 17.73
N ASP A 92 -5.77 11.47 18.91
CA ASP A 92 -6.14 12.50 19.89
C ASP A 92 -5.70 13.87 19.34
N PRO A 93 -6.60 14.87 19.25
CA PRO A 93 -6.25 16.22 18.77
C PRO A 93 -5.04 16.85 19.47
N GLU A 94 -4.80 16.46 20.71
CA GLU A 94 -3.70 16.94 21.56
C GLU A 94 -2.48 15.99 21.60
N HIS A 95 -2.51 14.89 20.85
CA HIS A 95 -1.47 13.85 20.83
C HIS A 95 -1.09 13.29 22.22
N ARG A 96 -2.01 13.21 23.18
CA ARG A 96 -1.73 12.66 24.52
C ARG A 96 -1.64 11.14 24.53
N VAL A 97 -2.24 10.49 23.53
CA VAL A 97 -2.20 9.03 23.33
C VAL A 97 -1.73 8.71 21.92
N LYS A 98 -1.18 7.49 21.75
CA LYS A 98 -0.69 7.01 20.46
C LYS A 98 -1.85 6.88 19.46
N PRO A 99 -1.62 7.23 18.18
CA PRO A 99 -2.60 6.96 17.13
C PRO A 99 -2.91 5.47 16.98
N LEU A 100 -4.14 5.17 16.56
CA LEU A 100 -4.57 3.80 16.22
C LEU A 100 -4.92 3.75 14.73
N LYS A 101 -4.50 2.68 14.04
CA LYS A 101 -4.86 2.42 12.66
C LYS A 101 -5.89 1.29 12.59
N TYR A 102 -6.92 1.47 11.76
CA TYR A 102 -7.92 0.44 11.47
C TYR A 102 -8.09 0.37 9.95
N THR A 103 -7.96 -0.83 9.37
CA THR A 103 -7.97 -1.06 7.91
C THR A 103 -9.19 -1.85 7.48
N THR A 104 -9.63 -1.63 6.24
CA THR A 104 -10.81 -2.25 5.64
C THR A 104 -10.53 -3.66 5.14
N THR A 105 -11.61 -4.43 4.94
CA THR A 105 -11.56 -5.75 4.30
C THR A 105 -10.98 -5.65 2.90
N CYS A 106 -11.45 -4.67 2.12
CA CYS A 106 -10.98 -4.46 0.75
C CYS A 106 -9.45 -4.30 0.73
N THR A 107 -8.87 -3.61 1.72
CA THR A 107 -7.40 -3.49 1.87
C THR A 107 -6.74 -4.82 2.17
N HIS A 108 -7.29 -5.60 3.10
CA HIS A 108 -6.72 -6.90 3.43
C HIS A 108 -6.74 -7.86 2.24
N LEU A 109 -7.83 -7.87 1.48
CA LEU A 109 -7.96 -8.67 0.26
C LEU A 109 -6.99 -8.19 -0.82
N ASN A 110 -6.90 -6.89 -1.08
CA ASN A 110 -5.97 -6.34 -2.07
C ASN A 110 -4.50 -6.60 -1.71
N ASP A 111 -4.14 -6.48 -0.42
CA ASP A 111 -2.80 -6.81 0.05
C ASP A 111 -2.49 -8.29 -0.18
N LEU A 112 -3.43 -9.19 0.16
CA LEU A 112 -3.27 -10.62 -0.09
C LEU A 112 -3.16 -10.90 -1.60
N GLU A 113 -3.98 -10.27 -2.42
CA GLU A 113 -3.94 -10.42 -3.87
C GLU A 113 -2.59 -9.99 -4.46
N LEU A 114 -2.08 -8.84 -4.03
CA LEU A 114 -0.78 -8.33 -4.45
C LEU A 114 0.35 -9.25 -3.98
N GLY A 115 0.40 -9.56 -2.68
CA GLY A 115 1.47 -10.37 -2.10
C GLY A 115 1.48 -11.80 -2.65
N MET A 116 0.33 -12.37 -2.97
CA MET A 116 0.23 -13.73 -3.51
C MET A 116 0.52 -13.85 -5.01
N LYS A 117 0.72 -12.72 -5.73
CA LYS A 117 1.45 -12.76 -7.02
C LYS A 117 2.90 -13.18 -6.81
N TYR A 118 3.46 -12.91 -5.62
CA TYR A 118 4.85 -13.19 -5.28
C TYR A 118 4.97 -13.94 -3.93
N PRO A 119 4.48 -15.20 -3.81
CA PRO A 119 4.40 -15.89 -2.51
C PRO A 119 5.74 -16.11 -1.81
N PHE A 120 6.85 -16.18 -2.56
CA PHE A 120 8.20 -16.34 -1.99
C PHE A 120 8.89 -15.02 -1.67
N ASP A 121 8.28 -13.89 -2.00
CA ASP A 121 8.81 -12.55 -1.73
C ASP A 121 7.97 -11.86 -0.65
N GLU A 122 6.67 -11.67 -0.90
CA GLU A 122 5.78 -10.84 -0.06
C GLU A 122 4.67 -11.68 0.61
N GLY A 123 4.09 -12.64 -0.11
CA GLY A 123 2.86 -13.32 0.30
C GLY A 123 2.90 -13.92 1.71
N ARG A 124 4.01 -14.58 2.09
CA ARG A 124 4.20 -15.14 3.44
C ARG A 124 4.03 -14.11 4.54
N SER A 125 4.61 -12.92 4.36
CA SER A 125 4.59 -11.86 5.36
C SER A 125 3.19 -11.25 5.52
N PHE A 126 2.40 -11.26 4.44
CA PHE A 126 1.06 -10.67 4.43
C PHE A 126 0.00 -11.61 4.99
N LEU A 127 0.08 -12.91 4.68
CA LEU A 127 -0.95 -13.91 4.98
C LEU A 127 -1.49 -13.83 6.42
N PHE A 128 -0.65 -14.16 7.41
CA PHE A 128 -1.14 -14.30 8.79
C PHE A 128 -1.68 -12.99 9.37
N SER A 129 -0.98 -11.88 9.11
CA SER A 129 -1.40 -10.58 9.63
C SER A 129 -2.74 -10.11 9.08
N ARG A 130 -3.03 -10.35 7.79
CA ARG A 130 -4.29 -9.98 7.15
C ARG A 130 -5.43 -10.90 7.58
N ILE A 131 -5.17 -12.21 7.67
CA ILE A 131 -6.15 -13.18 8.18
C ILE A 131 -6.54 -12.85 9.62
N LEU A 132 -5.58 -12.51 10.49
CA LEU A 132 -5.88 -12.16 11.87
C LEU A 132 -6.77 -10.92 11.98
N ARG A 133 -6.52 -9.89 11.17
CA ARG A 133 -7.37 -8.69 11.14
C ARG A 133 -8.79 -9.02 10.67
N GLU A 134 -8.92 -9.89 9.68
CA GLU A 134 -10.22 -10.34 9.18
C GLU A 134 -10.99 -11.15 10.22
N ILE A 135 -10.34 -12.06 10.95
CA ILE A 135 -10.98 -12.82 12.04
C ILE A 135 -11.61 -11.87 13.07
N TRP A 136 -10.85 -10.87 13.53
CA TRP A 136 -11.34 -9.92 14.53
C TRP A 136 -12.43 -9.01 13.98
N LYS A 137 -12.31 -8.59 12.71
CA LYS A 137 -13.33 -7.76 12.06
C LYS A 137 -14.64 -8.50 11.85
N ILE A 138 -14.60 -9.76 11.42
CA ILE A 138 -15.77 -10.66 11.30
C ILE A 138 -16.46 -10.80 12.65
N TYR A 139 -15.69 -11.04 13.71
CA TYR A 139 -16.21 -11.14 15.07
C TYR A 139 -16.86 -9.83 15.55
N GLU A 140 -16.21 -8.68 15.30
CA GLU A 140 -16.71 -7.35 15.67
C GLU A 140 -18.00 -6.98 14.92
N GLU A 141 -18.09 -7.34 13.63
CA GLU A 141 -19.25 -7.03 12.79
C GLU A 141 -20.45 -7.92 13.10
N GLY A 142 -20.25 -9.08 13.72
CA GLY A 142 -21.32 -10.01 14.07
C GLY A 142 -22.08 -10.50 12.83
N ILE A 143 -21.37 -10.69 11.72
CA ILE A 143 -21.94 -11.09 10.43
C ILE A 143 -22.60 -12.46 10.49
N ASP A 144 -23.59 -12.68 9.62
CA ASP A 144 -24.27 -13.96 9.53
C ASP A 144 -23.47 -15.03 8.78
N GLU A 145 -23.97 -16.27 8.75
CA GLU A 145 -23.30 -17.40 8.09
C GLU A 145 -23.14 -17.20 6.58
N LYS A 146 -24.08 -16.49 5.94
CA LYS A 146 -24.03 -16.22 4.50
C LYS A 146 -22.93 -15.20 4.20
N GLU A 147 -22.90 -14.10 4.93
CA GLU A 147 -21.86 -13.08 4.83
C GLU A 147 -20.47 -13.67 5.16
N LEU A 148 -20.39 -14.55 6.16
CA LEU A 148 -19.16 -15.28 6.49
C LEU A 148 -18.70 -16.17 5.32
N ALA A 149 -19.61 -16.89 4.66
CA ALA A 149 -19.27 -17.72 3.51
C ALA A 149 -18.76 -16.87 2.32
N GLU A 150 -19.37 -15.72 2.07
CA GLU A 150 -18.91 -14.76 1.05
C GLU A 150 -17.52 -14.22 1.39
N ARG A 151 -17.27 -13.86 2.65
CA ARG A 151 -15.98 -13.38 3.16
C ARG A 151 -14.89 -14.44 3.04
N ALA A 152 -15.18 -15.67 3.44
CA ALA A 152 -14.27 -16.80 3.33
C ALA A 152 -13.92 -17.11 1.87
N LYS A 153 -14.91 -17.06 0.97
CA LYS A 153 -14.69 -17.22 -0.47
C LYS A 153 -13.78 -16.12 -1.02
N ALA A 154 -14.03 -14.86 -0.66
CA ALA A 154 -13.21 -13.73 -1.08
C ALA A 154 -11.75 -13.89 -0.62
N LEU A 155 -11.54 -14.27 0.66
CA LEU A 155 -10.20 -14.55 1.19
C LEU A 155 -9.50 -15.69 0.46
N GLY A 156 -10.19 -16.81 0.23
CA GLY A 156 -9.63 -17.94 -0.51
C GLY A 156 -9.23 -17.57 -1.94
N LEU A 157 -10.07 -16.79 -2.63
CA LEU A 157 -9.76 -16.29 -3.97
C LEU A 157 -8.59 -15.33 -3.98
N ALA A 158 -8.54 -14.38 -3.04
CA ALA A 158 -7.45 -13.42 -2.89
C ALA A 158 -6.09 -14.12 -2.67
N ILE A 159 -6.10 -15.27 -1.98
CA ILE A 159 -4.88 -16.04 -1.70
C ILE A 159 -4.48 -16.92 -2.89
N LEU A 160 -5.41 -17.68 -3.45
CA LEU A 160 -5.10 -18.76 -4.39
C LEU A 160 -4.98 -18.28 -5.83
N LYS A 161 -5.89 -17.39 -6.26
CA LYS A 161 -5.99 -16.99 -7.67
C LYS A 161 -4.73 -16.30 -8.19
N PRO A 162 -4.12 -15.32 -7.49
CA PRO A 162 -2.92 -14.64 -8.01
C PRO A 162 -1.70 -15.57 -8.12
N ALA A 163 -1.56 -16.53 -7.19
CA ALA A 163 -0.50 -17.53 -7.24
C ALA A 163 -0.69 -18.48 -8.44
N LEU A 164 -1.92 -18.92 -8.69
CA LEU A 164 -2.26 -19.74 -9.87
C LEU A 164 -2.01 -18.99 -11.18
N GLU A 165 -2.38 -17.71 -11.26
CA GLU A 165 -2.10 -16.86 -12.43
C GLU A 165 -0.59 -16.74 -12.68
N SER A 166 0.20 -16.61 -11.61
CA SER A 166 1.66 -16.56 -11.68
C SER A 166 2.26 -17.88 -12.20
N ILE A 167 1.74 -19.03 -11.74
CA ILE A 167 2.14 -20.35 -12.27
C ILE A 167 1.76 -20.50 -13.74
N ASN A 168 0.57 -20.04 -14.15
CA ASN A 168 0.13 -20.11 -15.54
C ASN A 168 1.01 -19.27 -16.46
N ARG A 169 1.46 -18.08 -16.02
CA ARG A 169 2.43 -17.27 -16.76
C ARG A 169 3.72 -18.05 -17.04
N LEU A 170 4.25 -18.77 -16.05
CA LEU A 170 5.45 -19.58 -16.24
C LEU A 170 5.26 -20.72 -17.24
N ARG A 171 4.09 -21.34 -17.28
CA ARG A 171 3.76 -22.39 -18.27
C ARG A 171 3.71 -21.86 -19.70
N GLU A 172 3.48 -20.56 -19.87
CA GLU A 172 3.55 -19.84 -21.14
C GLU A 172 4.95 -19.23 -21.39
N ASP A 173 5.98 -19.68 -20.68
CA ASP A 173 7.36 -19.17 -20.72
C ASP A 173 7.51 -17.67 -20.39
N LYS A 174 6.51 -17.07 -19.71
CA LYS A 174 6.56 -15.68 -19.25
C LYS A 174 7.14 -15.61 -17.84
N ALA A 175 8.10 -14.71 -17.63
CA ALA A 175 8.68 -14.48 -16.31
C ALA A 175 7.68 -13.84 -15.32
N ILE A 176 7.88 -14.12 -14.04
CA ILE A 176 7.20 -13.46 -12.92
C ILE A 176 8.08 -12.29 -12.44
N TYR A 177 7.55 -11.09 -12.60
CA TYR A 177 8.17 -9.86 -12.13
C TYR A 177 7.07 -8.88 -11.70
N GLU A 178 7.47 -7.86 -10.95
CA GLU A 178 6.65 -6.67 -10.70
C GLU A 178 7.01 -5.60 -11.73
N GLU A 179 6.00 -4.99 -12.34
CA GLU A 179 6.19 -3.92 -13.31
C GLU A 179 5.50 -2.67 -12.79
N TYR A 180 6.25 -1.58 -12.68
CA TYR A 180 5.73 -0.31 -12.23
C TYR A 180 6.28 0.83 -13.09
N THR A 181 5.66 1.98 -12.96
CA THR A 181 6.08 3.17 -13.68
C THR A 181 6.39 4.26 -12.68
N ILE A 182 7.44 5.04 -12.95
CA ILE A 182 7.76 6.23 -12.18
C ILE A 182 7.92 7.43 -13.10
N ARG A 183 7.74 8.61 -12.52
CA ARG A 183 8.03 9.88 -13.17
C ARG A 183 9.00 10.67 -12.32
N VAL A 184 10.09 11.10 -12.93
CA VAL A 184 11.16 11.85 -12.27
C VAL A 184 11.44 13.16 -13.00
N PRO A 185 12.04 14.17 -12.33
CA PRO A 185 12.28 15.48 -12.93
C PRO A 185 13.18 15.46 -14.16
N ASP A 186 14.19 14.59 -14.18
CA ASP A 186 15.12 14.44 -15.29
C ASP A 186 15.84 13.07 -15.22
N ILE A 187 16.68 12.81 -16.23
CA ILE A 187 17.40 11.53 -16.35
C ILE A 187 18.40 11.28 -15.22
N ARG A 188 19.00 12.32 -14.63
CA ARG A 188 19.99 12.15 -13.54
C ARG A 188 19.31 11.61 -12.29
N VAL A 189 18.10 12.09 -12.01
CA VAL A 189 17.30 11.56 -10.89
C VAL A 189 16.91 10.10 -11.12
N LEU A 190 16.67 9.69 -12.38
CA LEU A 190 16.44 8.27 -12.70
C LEU A 190 17.68 7.43 -12.41
N ASP A 191 18.86 7.91 -12.81
CA ASP A 191 20.13 7.22 -12.59
C ASP A 191 20.43 7.08 -11.08
N ASP A 192 20.26 8.16 -10.32
CA ASP A 192 20.41 8.17 -8.86
C ASP A 192 19.45 7.17 -8.19
N PHE A 193 18.21 7.08 -8.68
CA PHE A 193 17.23 6.12 -8.19
C PHE A 193 17.68 4.67 -8.45
N ILE A 194 18.21 4.37 -9.64
CA ILE A 194 18.68 3.02 -9.97
C ILE A 194 19.87 2.63 -9.11
N GLU A 195 20.84 3.53 -8.93
CA GLU A 195 21.99 3.30 -8.05
C GLU A 195 21.55 3.08 -6.60
N TYR A 196 20.56 3.84 -6.13
CA TYR A 196 19.98 3.66 -4.81
C TYR A 196 19.34 2.28 -4.65
N MET A 197 18.55 1.83 -5.64
CA MET A 197 17.90 0.52 -5.60
C MET A 197 18.91 -0.64 -5.64
N ASP A 198 20.00 -0.51 -6.40
CA ASP A 198 21.10 -1.48 -6.43
C ASP A 198 21.80 -1.57 -5.06
N LYS A 199 22.06 -0.43 -4.40
CA LYS A 199 22.62 -0.39 -3.03
C LYS A 199 21.71 -1.06 -1.99
N LEU A 200 20.39 -1.06 -2.22
CA LEU A 200 19.43 -1.79 -1.40
C LEU A 200 19.35 -3.29 -1.74
N GLY A 201 20.08 -3.76 -2.76
CA GLY A 201 20.02 -5.13 -3.25
C GLY A 201 18.73 -5.44 -4.01
N VAL A 202 18.00 -4.41 -4.49
CA VAL A 202 16.76 -4.60 -5.24
C VAL A 202 17.07 -4.73 -6.73
N ASN A 203 16.86 -5.93 -7.26
CA ASN A 203 17.10 -6.22 -8.68
C ASN A 203 16.00 -5.62 -9.56
N ILE A 204 16.34 -4.51 -10.24
CA ILE A 204 15.46 -3.82 -11.18
C ILE A 204 16.09 -3.69 -12.56
N ALA A 205 15.25 -3.60 -13.59
CA ALA A 205 15.63 -3.35 -14.97
C ALA A 205 14.73 -2.27 -15.60
N LEU A 206 15.31 -1.41 -16.43
CA LEU A 206 14.54 -0.43 -17.21
C LEU A 206 13.92 -1.12 -18.43
N ALA A 207 12.60 -1.20 -18.46
CA ALA A 207 11.86 -1.73 -19.61
C ALA A 207 11.62 -0.65 -20.68
N GLN A 208 11.44 0.60 -20.27
CA GLN A 208 11.23 1.73 -21.18
C GLN A 208 11.58 3.04 -20.47
N VAL A 209 12.17 3.98 -21.20
CA VAL A 209 12.39 5.36 -20.75
C VAL A 209 11.83 6.32 -21.80
N THR A 210 10.95 7.21 -21.37
CA THR A 210 10.23 8.13 -22.25
C THR A 210 10.41 9.56 -21.72
N PRO A 211 11.17 10.42 -22.43
CA PRO A 211 11.21 11.85 -22.15
C PRO A 211 9.84 12.49 -22.38
N LEU A 212 9.46 13.41 -21.52
CA LEU A 212 8.21 14.17 -21.60
C LEU A 212 8.47 15.61 -22.08
N PRO A 213 7.48 16.28 -22.68
CA PRO A 213 7.66 17.63 -23.25
C PRO A 213 8.08 18.71 -22.25
N ASP A 214 7.80 18.51 -20.96
CA ASP A 214 8.15 19.41 -19.86
C ASP A 214 9.54 19.16 -19.27
N GLY A 215 10.32 18.25 -19.87
CA GLY A 215 11.66 17.87 -19.43
C GLY A 215 11.69 16.70 -18.44
N GLN A 216 10.53 16.27 -17.93
CA GLN A 216 10.44 15.11 -17.04
C GLN A 216 10.74 13.81 -17.78
N VAL A 217 11.07 12.76 -17.03
CA VAL A 217 11.30 11.42 -17.57
C VAL A 217 10.30 10.45 -16.94
N LYS A 218 9.60 9.70 -17.79
CA LYS A 218 8.74 8.58 -17.38
C LYS A 218 9.47 7.27 -17.65
N ALA A 219 9.67 6.45 -16.62
CA ALA A 219 10.39 5.18 -16.74
C ALA A 219 9.49 4.03 -16.32
N ARG A 220 9.45 2.98 -17.14
CA ARG A 220 8.81 1.70 -16.84
C ARG A 220 9.87 0.74 -16.34
N ILE A 221 9.67 0.24 -15.14
CA ILE A 221 10.66 -0.54 -14.39
C ILE A 221 10.10 -1.94 -14.15
N ILE A 222 10.96 -2.93 -14.35
CA ILE A 222 10.72 -4.33 -14.01
C ILE A 222 11.54 -4.65 -12.77
N LYS A 223 10.91 -5.17 -11.73
CA LYS A 223 11.55 -5.68 -10.51
C LYS A 223 11.45 -7.20 -10.49
N MET A 224 12.61 -7.85 -10.51
CA MET A 224 12.69 -9.31 -10.52
C MET A 224 12.26 -9.86 -9.16
N LYS A 225 11.54 -10.98 -9.18
CA LYS A 225 10.96 -11.60 -7.98
C LYS A 225 11.55 -12.99 -7.79
N ASN A 226 11.92 -13.34 -6.56
CA ASN A 226 12.44 -14.66 -6.24
C ASN A 226 11.40 -15.76 -6.50
N THR A 227 10.11 -15.40 -6.44
CA THR A 227 9.00 -16.27 -6.83
C THR A 227 9.18 -16.92 -8.22
N ASP A 228 9.75 -16.22 -9.21
CA ASP A 228 10.02 -16.82 -10.54
C ASP A 228 10.95 -18.03 -10.43
N ILE A 229 12.06 -17.87 -9.71
CA ILE A 229 13.09 -18.90 -9.53
C ILE A 229 12.51 -20.10 -8.79
N GLU A 230 11.82 -19.85 -7.67
CA GLU A 230 11.28 -20.91 -6.83
C GLU A 230 10.16 -21.70 -7.52
N PHE A 231 9.24 -21.02 -8.21
CA PHE A 231 8.20 -21.73 -8.97
C PHE A 231 8.76 -22.52 -10.14
N ARG A 232 9.74 -22.01 -10.88
CA ARG A 232 10.41 -22.80 -11.93
C ARG A 232 11.09 -24.04 -11.35
N ARG A 233 11.72 -23.91 -10.19
CA ARG A 233 12.34 -25.04 -9.48
C ARG A 233 11.29 -26.08 -9.10
N ILE A 234 10.20 -25.67 -8.45
CA ILE A 234 9.09 -26.55 -8.06
C ILE A 234 8.49 -27.26 -9.29
N LEU A 235 8.23 -26.54 -10.38
CA LEU A 235 7.67 -27.12 -11.61
C LEU A 235 8.61 -28.16 -12.23
N ARG A 236 9.93 -27.98 -12.12
CA ARG A 236 10.93 -28.90 -12.67
C ARG A 236 11.19 -30.10 -11.76
N THR A 237 11.25 -29.90 -10.46
CA THR A 237 11.75 -30.91 -9.50
C THR A 237 10.64 -31.54 -8.66
N GLY A 238 9.48 -30.89 -8.54
CA GLY A 238 8.42 -31.27 -7.61
C GLY A 238 8.70 -30.93 -6.13
N TYR A 239 9.84 -30.32 -5.81
CA TYR A 239 10.26 -29.99 -4.44
C TYR A 239 10.11 -28.50 -4.14
N SER A 240 9.49 -28.19 -3.00
CA SER A 240 9.38 -26.82 -2.48
C SER A 240 10.60 -26.45 -1.61
N PRO A 241 11.07 -25.19 -1.57
CA PRO A 241 12.10 -24.74 -0.61
C PRO A 241 11.72 -24.87 0.87
N ILE A 242 10.46 -25.15 1.15
CA ILE A 242 9.90 -25.22 2.51
C ILE A 242 9.59 -26.66 2.94
N ASP A 243 9.79 -27.62 2.04
CA ASP A 243 9.76 -29.05 2.36
C ASP A 243 11.17 -29.48 2.83
#